data_AF-A0A832L328-F1
#
_entry.id   AF-A0A832L328-F1
#
_cell.length_a   1.000
_cell.length_b   1.000
_cell.length_c   1.000
_cell.angle_alpha   90.00
_cell.angle_beta   90.00
_cell.angle_gamma   90.00
#
_symmetry.space_group_name_H-M   'P 1'
#
loop_
_entity.id
_entity.type
_entity.pdbx_description
1 polymer ?
#
loop_
_entity_poly.entity_id
_entity_poly.type
_entity_poly.pdbx_seq_one_letter_code
_entity_poly.pdbx_strand_id
1 'polypeptide(L)'
;PPSRYAAEHPEYYSLIDGQRVTEKSQLCLTNPDVLRIAIESVRERLRRRPDVRIVSVSQNDNQRYCRCEKCMALAEYEGGQIGPLLHFVNAVANAIADEFPDISVDTLAYQYTRKPPKHVRPAPNVIIRLCSIECCFLHPLETCPKNESFAEDIKGWSAICKRLHIWDYTVNYTNILLPFPNFEVLQPNIDFFIRHGVVGIFEESTSATGNHLEHLRTYVMAKCLWDRRQNPQALIREFTDAYYGAAAPFIRDYISLLHRVICHERDIHIGCFASPSRYLNEPELIRDSLKLFDQAEAAVAGDETLSRRVENARMGLMYVQIISGGKKQYTYDSGKLSQKNGVDPALLERFVAAVRGAKVNKVANGERGRVENFLKSLPTPSTKAIPVITLENDFLSLDVVPAMGGRIWRGTEKLTGNPIFSVYGSEEEGYEAFEAGYEEYGSNDYRGIGWNEEYAVLEQSATAITMAAKLRSGLTFTRRIELLPQRYAFRITSTLAGAPSKQAIFRTHPTFYAPEVTRVSLRLRRPDNSWKEYKIPDDGTTELWLRGDEMPAGQWAIVDPVLKRALVNTFDVNEVSICYANWNKSLNRCNPEQWSRTVDASETSGPSITNTYEFLPEGKYPW
;
A
#
# COMPACT_ATOMS: atom_id res chain seq x y z
N PRO A 1 -9.21 -1.56 -27.38
CA PRO A 1 -9.12 -2.32 -26.10
C PRO A 1 -8.46 -3.68 -26.36
N PRO A 2 -7.81 -4.30 -25.35
CA PRO A 2 -7.19 -5.63 -25.48
C PRO A 2 -8.11 -6.68 -26.09
N SER A 3 -9.37 -6.73 -25.66
CA SER A 3 -10.39 -7.66 -26.18
C SER A 3 -10.66 -7.56 -27.69
N ARG A 4 -10.29 -6.45 -28.34
CA ARG A 4 -10.49 -6.23 -29.77
C ARG A 4 -9.23 -6.43 -30.60
N TYR A 5 -8.05 -6.04 -30.08
CA TYR A 5 -6.83 -5.97 -30.88
C TYR A 5 -5.70 -6.87 -30.39
N ALA A 6 -5.72 -7.37 -29.14
CA ALA A 6 -4.56 -8.06 -28.57
C ALA A 6 -4.17 -9.36 -29.27
N ALA A 7 -5.14 -10.10 -29.82
CA ALA A 7 -4.89 -11.37 -30.49
C ALA A 7 -4.18 -11.21 -31.84
N GLU A 8 -4.58 -10.19 -32.62
CA GLU A 8 -4.06 -9.94 -33.97
C GLU A 8 -2.93 -8.89 -33.98
N HIS A 9 -2.94 -7.97 -33.01
CA HIS A 9 -2.04 -6.82 -32.93
C HIS A 9 -1.42 -6.66 -31.53
N PRO A 10 -0.66 -7.65 -31.03
CA PRO A 10 0.04 -7.53 -29.75
C PRO A 10 1.05 -6.37 -29.73
N GLU A 11 1.56 -5.94 -30.89
CA GLU A 11 2.47 -4.80 -31.05
C GLU A 11 1.87 -3.43 -30.75
N TYR A 12 0.54 -3.34 -30.61
CA TYR A 12 -0.14 -2.12 -30.17
C TYR A 12 0.05 -1.84 -28.67
N TYR A 13 0.51 -2.83 -27.92
CA TYR A 13 0.66 -2.77 -26.48
C TYR A 13 2.13 -2.74 -26.06
N SER A 14 2.34 -2.47 -24.78
CA SER A 14 3.68 -2.29 -24.20
C SER A 14 4.58 -3.51 -24.38
N LEU A 15 5.81 -3.28 -24.82
CA LEU A 15 6.89 -4.26 -24.70
C LEU A 15 7.53 -4.10 -23.32
N ILE A 16 7.56 -5.16 -22.52
CA ILE A 16 8.16 -5.18 -21.17
C ILE A 16 8.95 -6.48 -21.08
N ASP A 17 10.23 -6.37 -20.72
CA ASP A 17 11.14 -7.52 -20.54
C ASP A 17 11.12 -8.48 -21.74
N GLY A 18 11.14 -7.90 -22.94
CA GLY A 18 11.12 -8.64 -24.22
C GLY A 18 9.75 -9.17 -24.66
N GLN A 19 8.69 -9.01 -23.87
CA GLN A 19 7.36 -9.56 -24.16
C GLN A 19 6.29 -8.48 -24.32
N ARG A 20 5.32 -8.72 -25.22
CA ARG A 20 4.15 -7.84 -25.37
C ARG A 20 3.14 -8.14 -24.28
N VAL A 21 2.88 -7.15 -23.45
CA VAL A 21 1.92 -7.24 -22.34
C VAL A 21 0.61 -6.60 -22.78
N THR A 22 -0.47 -7.36 -22.74
CA THR A 22 -1.81 -6.91 -23.18
C THR A 22 -2.76 -6.65 -22.00
N GLU A 23 -2.51 -7.26 -20.84
CA GLU A 23 -3.28 -7.05 -19.62
C GLU A 23 -2.69 -5.94 -18.74
N LYS A 24 -3.53 -5.00 -18.33
CA LYS A 24 -3.15 -3.83 -17.51
C LYS A 24 -1.91 -3.10 -18.07
N SER A 25 -1.75 -3.07 -19.39
CA SER A 25 -0.61 -2.42 -20.05
C SER A 25 -0.92 -1.00 -20.49
N GLN A 26 0.12 -0.28 -20.91
CA GLN A 26 -0.04 0.92 -21.74
C GLN A 26 -0.01 0.55 -23.23
N LEU A 27 -0.34 1.52 -24.07
CA LEU A 27 -0.21 1.41 -25.53
C LEU A 27 1.20 1.76 -26.01
N CYS A 28 1.59 1.23 -27.17
CA CYS A 28 2.82 1.61 -27.87
C CYS A 28 2.60 2.93 -28.61
N LEU A 29 3.01 4.06 -28.01
CA LEU A 29 2.71 5.40 -28.51
C LEU A 29 3.51 5.80 -29.77
N THR A 30 4.55 5.05 -30.13
CA THR A 30 5.29 5.24 -31.39
C THR A 30 4.77 4.35 -32.52
N ASN A 31 3.66 3.62 -32.33
CA ASN A 31 3.05 2.81 -33.37
C ASN A 31 2.04 3.67 -34.18
N PRO A 32 2.23 3.82 -35.51
CA PRO A 32 1.38 4.69 -36.33
C PRO A 32 -0.09 4.23 -36.40
N ASP A 33 -0.36 2.93 -36.35
CA ASP A 33 -1.74 2.43 -36.34
C ASP A 33 -2.45 2.75 -35.04
N VAL A 34 -1.75 2.68 -33.91
CA VAL A 34 -2.30 3.08 -32.61
C VAL A 34 -2.71 4.55 -32.63
N LEU A 35 -1.88 5.42 -33.21
CA LEU A 35 -2.20 6.84 -33.37
C LEU A 35 -3.43 7.05 -34.27
N ARG A 36 -3.46 6.40 -35.44
CA ARG A 36 -4.61 6.47 -36.36
C ARG A 36 -5.91 6.01 -35.69
N ILE A 37 -5.89 4.89 -34.99
CA ILE A 37 -7.04 4.34 -34.27
C ILE A 37 -7.49 5.32 -33.16
N ALA A 38 -6.56 5.91 -32.43
CA ALA A 38 -6.89 6.88 -31.38
C ALA A 38 -7.55 8.14 -31.94
N ILE A 39 -7.02 8.71 -33.04
CA ILE A 39 -7.61 9.89 -33.72
C ILE A 39 -9.06 9.60 -34.12
N GLU A 40 -9.31 8.49 -34.81
CA GLU A 40 -10.66 8.14 -35.25
C GLU A 40 -11.61 7.86 -34.08
N SER A 41 -11.12 7.22 -33.01
CA SER A 41 -11.90 6.99 -31.79
C SER A 41 -12.29 8.29 -31.10
N VAL A 42 -11.39 9.28 -31.06
CA VAL A 42 -11.66 10.61 -30.51
C VAL A 42 -12.69 11.34 -31.36
N ARG A 43 -12.52 11.37 -32.69
CA ARG A 43 -13.49 11.97 -33.63
C ARG A 43 -14.88 11.39 -33.45
N GLU A 44 -14.99 10.06 -33.45
CA GLU A 44 -16.26 9.36 -33.25
C GLU A 44 -16.94 9.77 -31.94
N ARG A 45 -16.17 9.85 -30.85
CA ARG A 45 -16.70 10.22 -29.53
C ARG A 45 -17.16 11.68 -29.49
N LEU A 46 -16.42 12.60 -30.10
CA LEU A 46 -16.77 14.02 -30.16
C LEU A 46 -18.02 14.26 -31.02
N ARG A 47 -18.17 13.60 -32.17
CA ARG A 47 -19.40 13.68 -33.00
C ARG A 47 -20.64 13.23 -32.24
N ARG A 48 -20.50 12.23 -31.34
CA ARG A 48 -21.59 11.73 -30.50
C ARG A 48 -21.87 12.59 -29.26
N ARG A 49 -20.97 13.51 -28.92
CA ARG A 49 -21.00 14.31 -27.69
C ARG A 49 -20.65 15.78 -27.95
N PRO A 50 -21.48 16.52 -28.70
CA PRO A 50 -21.21 17.93 -29.02
C PRO A 50 -21.20 18.86 -27.78
N ASP A 51 -21.66 18.36 -26.63
CA ASP A 51 -21.67 19.04 -25.34
C ASP A 51 -20.30 19.09 -24.66
N VAL A 52 -19.35 18.23 -25.02
CA VAL A 52 -18.04 18.20 -24.35
C VAL A 52 -17.15 19.35 -24.84
N ARG A 53 -16.22 19.78 -23.97
CA ARG A 53 -15.19 20.79 -24.29
C ARG A 53 -13.77 20.31 -24.02
N ILE A 54 -13.62 19.22 -23.27
CA ILE A 54 -12.35 18.58 -22.95
C ILE A 54 -12.48 17.09 -23.23
N VAL A 55 -11.50 16.51 -23.93
CA VAL A 55 -11.37 15.07 -24.14
C VAL A 55 -10.03 14.59 -23.60
N SER A 56 -10.05 13.54 -22.79
CA SER A 56 -8.82 12.99 -22.19
C SER A 56 -8.20 11.95 -23.11
N VAL A 57 -6.93 12.15 -23.43
CA VAL A 57 -6.05 11.17 -24.11
C VAL A 57 -4.83 11.01 -23.23
N SER A 58 -4.84 9.98 -22.37
CA SER A 58 -3.81 9.82 -21.36
C SER A 58 -3.45 8.35 -21.09
N GLN A 59 -2.43 8.17 -20.26
CA GLN A 59 -1.98 6.87 -19.79
C GLN A 59 -3.02 6.18 -18.89
N ASN A 60 -3.01 4.85 -18.85
CA ASN A 60 -3.70 4.07 -17.82
C ASN A 60 -3.02 4.25 -16.45
N ASP A 61 -3.74 3.99 -15.36
CA ASP A 61 -3.21 4.11 -13.99
C ASP A 61 -2.34 2.91 -13.59
N ASN A 62 -1.16 2.80 -14.19
CA ASN A 62 -0.11 1.83 -13.87
C ASN A 62 1.23 2.24 -14.53
N GLN A 63 2.34 1.65 -14.06
CA GLN A 63 3.69 1.94 -14.56
C GLN A 63 4.15 1.04 -15.72
N ARG A 64 3.24 0.32 -16.40
CA ARG A 64 3.57 -0.66 -17.44
C ARG A 64 3.66 -0.02 -18.82
N TYR A 65 4.46 1.06 -18.94
CA TYR A 65 4.69 1.76 -20.21
C TYR A 65 5.51 0.93 -21.21
N CYS A 66 5.41 1.28 -22.49
CA CYS A 66 6.08 0.55 -23.56
C CYS A 66 7.59 0.81 -23.54
N ARG A 67 8.39 -0.26 -23.47
CA ARG A 67 9.85 -0.22 -23.50
C ARG A 67 10.43 -0.70 -24.84
N CYS A 68 9.68 -0.55 -25.94
CA CYS A 68 10.23 -0.83 -27.27
C CYS A 68 11.29 0.20 -27.65
N GLU A 69 12.20 -0.17 -28.54
CA GLU A 69 13.33 0.67 -28.98
C GLU A 69 12.91 2.11 -29.33
N LYS A 70 11.86 2.27 -30.14
CA LYS A 70 11.36 3.58 -30.58
C LYS A 70 10.81 4.44 -29.42
N CYS A 71 10.03 3.84 -28.52
CA CYS A 71 9.49 4.54 -27.36
C CYS A 71 10.61 4.97 -26.41
N MET A 72 11.59 4.10 -26.17
CA MET A 72 12.72 4.38 -25.29
C MET A 72 13.65 5.44 -25.86
N ALA A 73 13.99 5.36 -27.15
CA ALA A 73 14.81 6.38 -27.82
C ALA A 73 14.15 7.77 -27.77
N LEU A 74 12.84 7.85 -27.99
CA LEU A 74 12.11 9.12 -27.89
C LEU A 74 12.04 9.64 -26.45
N ALA A 75 11.82 8.75 -25.48
CA ALA A 75 11.83 9.13 -24.06
C ALA A 75 13.21 9.64 -23.63
N GLU A 76 14.30 9.02 -24.07
CA GLU A 76 15.66 9.45 -23.78
C GLU A 76 15.96 10.84 -24.38
N TYR A 77 15.61 11.02 -25.65
CA TYR A 77 15.72 12.32 -26.33
C TYR A 77 14.98 13.43 -25.58
N GLU A 78 13.73 13.17 -25.17
CA GLU A 78 12.92 14.14 -24.43
C GLU A 78 13.26 14.24 -22.93
N GLY A 79 14.13 13.36 -22.41
CA GLY A 79 14.51 13.33 -21.00
C GLY A 79 13.49 12.67 -20.06
N GLY A 80 12.48 11.97 -20.58
CA GLY A 80 11.50 11.23 -19.79
C GLY A 80 10.36 10.63 -20.61
N GLN A 81 9.58 9.74 -19.98
CA GLN A 81 8.45 9.04 -20.63
C GLN A 81 7.28 9.95 -20.99
N ILE A 82 7.26 11.18 -20.48
CA ILE A 82 6.34 12.22 -20.95
C ILE A 82 6.53 12.51 -22.45
N GLY A 83 7.73 12.29 -23.00
CA GLY A 83 8.06 12.57 -24.40
C GLY A 83 7.13 11.82 -25.37
N PRO A 84 7.17 10.48 -25.41
CA PRO A 84 6.26 9.68 -26.22
C PRO A 84 4.78 10.03 -26.02
N LEU A 85 4.37 10.31 -24.78
CA LEU A 85 3.00 10.71 -24.47
C LEU A 85 2.63 12.06 -25.09
N LEU A 86 3.45 13.09 -24.92
CA LEU A 86 3.13 14.43 -25.40
C LEU A 86 3.19 14.52 -26.93
N HIS A 87 4.13 13.82 -27.58
CA HIS A 87 4.16 13.70 -29.04
C HIS A 87 2.87 13.07 -29.56
N PHE A 88 2.41 11.98 -28.94
CA PHE A 88 1.16 11.31 -29.31
C PHE A 88 -0.06 12.23 -29.10
N VAL A 89 -0.15 12.88 -27.95
CA VAL A 89 -1.26 13.78 -27.61
C VAL A 89 -1.29 14.99 -28.54
N ASN A 90 -0.15 15.62 -28.83
CA ASN A 90 -0.06 16.70 -29.80
C ASN A 90 -0.53 16.27 -31.18
N ALA A 91 -0.14 15.08 -31.64
CA ALA A 91 -0.58 14.56 -32.94
C ALA A 91 -2.11 14.36 -32.98
N VAL A 92 -2.71 13.84 -31.92
CA VAL A 92 -4.17 13.73 -31.81
C VAL A 92 -4.83 15.12 -31.80
N ALA A 93 -4.32 16.04 -30.98
CA ALA A 93 -4.88 17.38 -30.83
C ALA A 93 -4.83 18.20 -32.13
N ASN A 94 -3.74 18.08 -32.89
CA ASN A 94 -3.60 18.71 -34.20
C ASN A 94 -4.55 18.09 -35.24
N ALA A 95 -4.70 16.76 -35.24
CA ALA A 95 -5.55 16.07 -36.21
C ALA A 95 -7.05 16.39 -36.07
N ILE A 96 -7.49 16.80 -34.89
CA ILE A 96 -8.90 17.13 -34.62
C ILE A 96 -9.19 18.63 -34.67
N ALA A 97 -8.17 19.49 -34.72
CA ALA A 97 -8.31 20.93 -34.49
C ALA A 97 -9.25 21.62 -35.50
N ASP A 98 -9.16 21.26 -36.79
CA ASP A 98 -9.98 21.88 -37.83
C ASP A 98 -11.47 21.48 -37.72
N GLU A 99 -11.74 20.23 -37.34
CA GLU A 99 -13.10 19.70 -37.20
C GLU A 99 -13.73 20.11 -35.86
N PHE A 100 -12.92 20.27 -34.81
CA PHE A 100 -13.36 20.54 -33.45
C PHE A 100 -12.54 21.69 -32.79
N PRO A 101 -12.66 22.93 -33.30
CA PRO A 101 -11.81 24.05 -32.86
C PRO A 101 -11.99 24.44 -31.39
N ASP A 102 -13.16 24.14 -30.80
CA ASP A 102 -13.49 24.47 -29.41
C ASP A 102 -13.10 23.37 -28.39
N ILE A 103 -12.46 22.29 -28.86
CA ILE A 103 -12.09 21.15 -28.01
C ILE A 103 -10.63 21.28 -27.55
N SER A 104 -10.41 21.06 -26.26
CA SER A 104 -9.08 20.79 -25.71
C SER A 104 -8.86 19.31 -25.48
N VAL A 105 -7.64 18.85 -25.74
CA VAL A 105 -7.20 17.50 -25.38
C VAL A 105 -6.40 17.56 -24.09
N ASP A 106 -6.82 16.86 -23.04
CA ASP A 106 -6.05 16.79 -21.80
C ASP A 106 -5.29 15.47 -21.64
N THR A 107 -4.14 15.55 -20.96
CA THR A 107 -3.37 14.40 -20.53
C THR A 107 -2.76 14.62 -19.15
N LEU A 108 -2.66 13.55 -18.38
CA LEU A 108 -1.99 13.52 -17.09
C LEU A 108 -0.47 13.66 -17.26
N ALA A 109 0.13 14.56 -16.49
CA ALA A 109 1.53 14.49 -16.10
C ALA A 109 1.57 13.90 -14.69
N TYR A 110 1.78 12.58 -14.61
CA TYR A 110 1.56 11.79 -13.39
C TYR A 110 2.53 10.61 -13.32
N GLN A 111 3.08 10.35 -12.13
CA GLN A 111 4.05 9.29 -11.89
C GLN A 111 5.22 9.35 -12.91
N TYR A 112 5.35 8.34 -13.77
CA TYR A 112 6.44 8.21 -14.72
C TYR A 112 6.41 9.26 -15.85
N THR A 113 5.32 10.03 -16.02
CA THR A 113 5.19 11.14 -16.99
C THR A 113 5.10 12.52 -16.34
N ARG A 114 5.41 12.63 -15.05
CA ARG A 114 5.21 13.88 -14.28
C ARG A 114 6.10 15.04 -14.73
N LYS A 115 7.38 14.76 -15.00
CA LYS A 115 8.40 15.78 -15.32
C LYS A 115 8.17 16.38 -16.71
N PRO A 116 8.41 17.68 -16.94
CA PRO A 116 8.32 18.29 -18.26
C PRO A 116 9.41 17.75 -19.22
N PRO A 117 9.11 17.65 -20.53
CA PRO A 117 10.07 17.21 -21.55
C PRO A 117 11.09 18.30 -21.90
N LYS A 118 12.24 17.90 -22.44
CA LYS A 118 13.30 18.81 -22.89
C LYS A 118 12.89 19.60 -24.13
N HIS A 119 12.37 18.95 -25.17
CA HIS A 119 12.24 19.54 -26.51
C HIS A 119 10.80 19.77 -26.94
N VAL A 120 9.93 18.76 -26.83
CA VAL A 120 8.52 18.90 -27.22
C VAL A 120 7.79 19.90 -26.32
N ARG A 121 6.81 20.60 -26.88
CA ARG A 121 5.97 21.60 -26.20
C ARG A 121 4.50 21.25 -26.42
N PRO A 122 3.60 21.44 -25.43
CA PRO A 122 2.17 21.20 -25.63
C PRO A 122 1.61 22.05 -26.77
N ALA A 123 0.78 21.47 -27.63
CA ALA A 123 0.05 22.21 -28.65
C ALA A 123 -0.94 23.22 -28.01
N PRO A 124 -1.39 24.27 -28.73
CA PRO A 124 -2.25 25.31 -28.15
C PRO A 124 -3.56 24.81 -27.54
N ASN A 125 -4.11 23.71 -28.04
CA ASN A 125 -5.33 23.06 -27.54
C ASN A 125 -5.03 21.85 -26.63
N VAL A 126 -3.80 21.67 -26.15
CA VAL A 126 -3.43 20.60 -25.20
C VAL A 126 -3.37 21.16 -23.77
N ILE A 127 -4.07 20.47 -22.87
CA ILE A 127 -4.03 20.71 -21.42
C ILE A 127 -3.08 19.68 -20.80
N ILE A 128 -2.12 20.17 -20.02
CA ILE A 128 -1.30 19.31 -19.16
C ILE A 128 -1.92 19.33 -17.77
N ARG A 129 -2.34 18.17 -17.28
CA ARG A 129 -2.91 18.02 -15.94
C ARG A 129 -1.88 17.38 -15.01
N LEU A 130 -1.16 18.22 -14.27
CA LEU A 130 -0.12 17.79 -13.35
C LEU A 130 -0.72 17.34 -12.02
N CYS A 131 -0.29 16.18 -11.53
CA CYS A 131 -0.90 15.49 -10.39
C CYS A 131 0.05 15.44 -9.18
N SER A 132 -0.42 15.84 -8.00
CA SER A 132 0.42 15.99 -6.78
C SER A 132 0.48 14.74 -5.89
N ILE A 133 0.09 13.55 -6.36
CA ILE A 133 -0.23 12.39 -5.51
C ILE A 133 0.90 11.97 -4.56
N GLU A 134 2.17 12.18 -4.95
CA GLU A 134 3.36 11.79 -4.19
C GLU A 134 3.77 12.83 -3.14
N CYS A 135 3.09 13.98 -3.08
CA CYS A 135 3.43 15.09 -2.21
C CYS A 135 3.08 14.83 -0.75
N CYS A 136 3.73 15.59 0.12
CA CYS A 136 3.29 15.85 1.47
C CYS A 136 2.09 16.80 1.45
N PHE A 137 1.01 16.41 2.14
CA PHE A 137 -0.20 17.22 2.30
C PHE A 137 -0.33 17.88 3.67
N LEU A 138 0.69 17.78 4.52
CA LEU A 138 0.76 18.50 5.81
C LEU A 138 1.41 19.87 5.70
N HIS A 139 2.29 20.03 4.72
CA HIS A 139 3.13 21.21 4.55
C HIS A 139 2.95 21.82 3.16
N PRO A 140 3.03 23.15 3.00
CA PRO A 140 2.89 23.79 1.70
C PRO A 140 3.86 23.23 0.65
N LEU A 141 3.38 23.13 -0.59
CA LEU A 141 4.15 22.56 -1.71
C LEU A 141 5.47 23.30 -1.97
N GLU A 142 5.47 24.63 -1.80
CA GLU A 142 6.64 25.48 -2.10
C GLU A 142 7.76 25.37 -1.06
N THR A 143 7.44 25.06 0.20
CA THR A 143 8.40 25.13 1.31
C THR A 143 8.77 23.78 1.90
N CYS A 144 8.03 22.72 1.58
CA CYS A 144 8.28 21.39 2.09
C CYS A 144 9.40 20.68 1.29
N PRO A 145 10.48 20.19 1.92
CA PRO A 145 11.54 19.47 1.22
C PRO A 145 11.06 18.24 0.45
N LYS A 146 10.01 17.54 0.93
CA LYS A 146 9.41 16.41 0.20
C LYS A 146 8.68 16.82 -1.08
N ASN A 147 8.30 18.08 -1.19
CA ASN A 147 7.55 18.62 -2.32
C ASN A 147 8.44 19.36 -3.34
N GLU A 148 9.74 19.53 -3.06
CA GLU A 148 10.68 20.28 -3.90
C GLU A 148 10.64 19.81 -5.37
N SER A 149 10.73 18.49 -5.61
CA SER A 149 10.68 17.97 -6.97
C SER A 149 9.36 18.27 -7.69
N PHE A 150 8.24 18.35 -6.97
CA PHE A 150 6.95 18.70 -7.57
C PHE A 150 6.84 20.21 -7.83
N ALA A 151 7.36 21.04 -6.92
CA ALA A 151 7.44 22.49 -7.12
C ALA A 151 8.29 22.83 -8.36
N GLU A 152 9.40 22.13 -8.58
CA GLU A 152 10.20 22.27 -9.79
C GLU A 152 9.46 21.79 -11.05
N ASP A 153 8.70 20.71 -10.96
CA ASP A 153 7.86 20.24 -12.07
C ASP A 153 6.81 21.31 -12.46
N ILE A 154 6.16 21.96 -11.48
CA ILE A 154 5.23 23.07 -11.75
C ILE A 154 5.92 24.24 -12.45
N LYS A 155 7.09 24.66 -11.96
CA LYS A 155 7.86 25.76 -12.57
C LYS A 155 8.27 25.42 -14.00
N GLY A 156 8.74 24.20 -14.23
CA GLY A 156 9.14 23.72 -15.54
C GLY A 156 7.97 23.65 -16.52
N TRP A 157 6.81 23.12 -16.09
CA TRP A 157 5.59 23.11 -16.91
C TRP A 157 5.05 24.50 -17.18
N SER A 158 5.03 25.38 -16.18
CA SER A 158 4.60 26.78 -16.31
C SER A 158 5.36 27.53 -17.41
N ALA A 159 6.66 27.27 -17.55
CA ALA A 159 7.50 27.89 -18.57
C ALA A 159 7.14 27.48 -20.02
N ILE A 160 6.47 26.34 -20.21
CA ILE A 160 6.26 25.75 -21.54
C ILE A 160 4.79 25.46 -21.88
N CYS A 161 3.87 25.51 -20.92
CA CYS A 161 2.47 25.17 -21.09
C CYS A 161 1.57 26.35 -20.69
N LYS A 162 0.73 26.81 -21.63
CA LYS A 162 -0.25 27.88 -21.37
C LYS A 162 -1.59 27.40 -20.80
N ARG A 163 -1.81 26.07 -20.78
CA ARG A 163 -3.03 25.41 -20.30
C ARG A 163 -2.67 24.38 -19.23
N LEU A 164 -1.91 24.82 -18.23
CA LEU A 164 -1.52 23.98 -17.10
C LEU A 164 -2.72 23.85 -16.15
N HIS A 165 -3.15 22.61 -15.92
CA HIS A 165 -4.15 22.25 -14.94
C HIS A 165 -3.50 21.43 -13.81
N ILE A 166 -4.11 21.46 -12.63
CA ILE A 166 -3.69 20.69 -11.47
C ILE A 166 -4.77 19.68 -11.09
N TRP A 167 -4.31 18.47 -10.73
CA TRP A 167 -5.06 17.50 -9.96
C TRP A 167 -4.38 17.37 -8.59
N ASP A 168 -4.97 18.01 -7.59
CA ASP A 168 -4.50 17.98 -6.20
C ASP A 168 -5.39 17.05 -5.35
N TYR A 169 -4.94 16.69 -4.13
CA TYR A 169 -5.60 15.69 -3.29
C TYR A 169 -5.82 16.19 -1.87
N THR A 170 -7.05 16.04 -1.36
CA THR A 170 -7.47 16.56 -0.05
C THR A 170 -7.96 15.49 0.92
N VAL A 171 -7.80 14.22 0.59
CA VAL A 171 -8.31 13.07 1.34
C VAL A 171 -7.27 11.96 1.51
N ASN A 172 -7.41 11.17 2.57
CA ASN A 172 -6.69 9.92 2.74
C ASN A 172 -7.54 8.74 2.25
N TYR A 173 -7.17 8.16 1.11
CA TYR A 173 -7.91 7.09 0.43
C TYR A 173 -7.89 5.75 1.16
N THR A 174 -6.87 5.48 1.98
CA THR A 174 -6.86 4.26 2.81
C THR A 174 -7.69 4.41 4.07
N ASN A 175 -7.98 5.64 4.50
CA ASN A 175 -8.65 5.95 5.76
C ASN A 175 -9.45 7.27 5.65
N ILE A 176 -10.64 7.23 5.04
CA ILE A 176 -11.45 8.42 4.72
C ILE A 176 -11.94 9.16 5.97
N LEU A 177 -12.28 8.44 7.03
CA LEU A 177 -12.80 9.06 8.27
C LEU A 177 -11.69 9.65 9.15
N LEU A 178 -10.44 9.34 8.85
CA LEU A 178 -9.32 9.62 9.75
C LEU A 178 -8.97 11.11 9.75
N PRO A 179 -8.65 11.71 10.91
CA PRO A 179 -8.24 13.10 10.98
C PRO A 179 -7.11 13.44 10.01
N PHE A 180 -7.38 14.33 9.05
CA PHE A 180 -6.40 14.76 8.06
C PHE A 180 -6.14 16.27 8.18
N PRO A 181 -5.02 16.69 8.82
CA PRO A 181 -4.74 18.09 9.16
C PRO A 181 -4.08 18.83 7.99
N ASN A 182 -4.85 19.01 6.92
CA ASN A 182 -4.40 19.67 5.69
C ASN A 182 -5.11 21.01 5.44
N PHE A 183 -5.65 21.68 6.48
CA PHE A 183 -6.33 22.96 6.29
C PHE A 183 -5.35 24.09 5.99
N GLU A 184 -4.16 24.06 6.60
CA GLU A 184 -3.15 25.11 6.45
C GLU A 184 -2.47 25.12 5.08
N VAL A 185 -2.54 24.00 4.32
CA VAL A 185 -1.93 23.93 2.99
C VAL A 185 -2.84 24.39 1.86
N LEU A 186 -4.17 24.39 2.05
CA LEU A 186 -5.13 24.65 0.97
C LEU A 186 -4.87 25.98 0.26
N GLN A 187 -4.84 27.09 1.01
CA GLN A 187 -4.64 28.41 0.40
C GLN A 187 -3.22 28.62 -0.13
N PRO A 188 -2.14 28.29 0.61
CA PRO A 188 -0.79 28.44 0.09
C PRO A 188 -0.56 27.63 -1.20
N ASN A 189 -1.10 26.42 -1.30
CA ASN A 189 -1.00 25.60 -2.51
C ASN A 189 -1.77 26.21 -3.67
N ILE A 190 -3.03 26.65 -3.46
CA ILE A 190 -3.83 27.33 -4.49
C ILE A 190 -3.14 28.60 -4.99
N ASP A 191 -2.58 29.42 -4.08
CA ASP A 191 -1.84 30.61 -4.47
C ASP A 191 -0.57 30.27 -5.27
N PHE A 192 0.18 29.26 -4.83
CA PHE A 192 1.35 28.77 -5.54
C PHE A 192 1.01 28.33 -6.96
N PHE A 193 -0.06 27.55 -7.15
CA PHE A 193 -0.55 27.15 -8.47
C PHE A 193 -0.87 28.37 -9.34
N ILE A 194 -1.65 29.32 -8.84
CA ILE A 194 -2.07 30.49 -9.61
C ILE A 194 -0.88 31.40 -9.95
N ARG A 195 0.09 31.58 -9.03
CA ARG A 195 1.34 32.33 -9.30
C ARG A 195 2.17 31.71 -10.43
N HIS A 196 2.06 30.39 -10.61
CA HIS A 196 2.72 29.65 -11.67
C HIS A 196 1.83 29.42 -12.90
N GLY A 197 0.82 30.25 -13.12
CA GLY A 197 0.07 30.27 -14.38
C GLY A 197 -0.86 29.06 -14.58
N VAL A 198 -1.18 28.33 -13.50
CA VAL A 198 -2.22 27.29 -13.53
C VAL A 198 -3.58 27.95 -13.79
N VAL A 199 -4.32 27.42 -14.76
CA VAL A 199 -5.62 27.95 -15.19
C VAL A 199 -6.80 27.03 -14.87
N GLY A 200 -6.54 25.84 -14.33
CA GLY A 200 -7.56 24.93 -13.82
C GLY A 200 -7.04 24.13 -12.63
N ILE A 201 -7.77 24.12 -11.52
CA ILE A 201 -7.42 23.37 -10.31
C ILE A 201 -8.57 22.42 -10.00
N PHE A 202 -8.25 21.14 -9.86
CA PHE A 202 -9.16 20.12 -9.37
C PHE A 202 -8.62 19.59 -8.05
N GLU A 203 -9.34 19.86 -6.96
CA GLU A 203 -9.04 19.36 -5.62
C GLU A 203 -9.84 18.07 -5.39
N GLU A 204 -9.20 16.92 -5.58
CA GLU A 204 -9.87 15.64 -5.40
C GLU A 204 -10.11 15.36 -3.92
N SER A 205 -11.34 14.94 -3.64
CA SER A 205 -11.73 14.40 -2.34
C SER A 205 -12.43 13.05 -2.55
N THR A 206 -13.18 12.58 -1.57
CA THR A 206 -13.96 11.36 -1.71
C THR A 206 -15.38 11.66 -2.20
N SER A 207 -15.97 10.71 -2.93
CA SER A 207 -17.43 10.70 -3.22
C SER A 207 -18.25 10.08 -2.08
N ALA A 208 -17.59 9.52 -1.06
CA ALA A 208 -18.23 9.02 0.14
C ALA A 208 -18.55 10.17 1.11
N THR A 209 -19.64 10.02 1.85
CA THR A 209 -19.97 10.88 2.99
C THR A 209 -19.16 10.48 4.22
N GLY A 210 -18.94 11.43 5.12
CA GLY A 210 -18.30 11.19 6.42
C GLY A 210 -16.80 11.49 6.46
N ASN A 211 -16.24 12.08 5.41
CA ASN A 211 -14.84 12.50 5.44
C ASN A 211 -14.61 13.46 6.62
N HIS A 212 -13.46 13.35 7.28
CA HIS A 212 -13.18 14.11 8.50
C HIS A 212 -13.31 15.63 8.26
N LEU A 213 -14.26 16.29 8.94
CA LEU A 213 -14.56 17.72 8.77
C LEU A 213 -14.85 18.12 7.30
N GLU A 214 -15.52 17.27 6.54
CA GLU A 214 -15.76 17.45 5.09
C GLU A 214 -16.36 18.81 4.75
N HIS A 215 -17.44 19.22 5.43
CA HIS A 215 -18.14 20.46 5.09
C HIS A 215 -17.25 21.70 5.31
N LEU A 216 -16.47 21.71 6.39
CA LEU A 216 -15.52 22.78 6.66
C LEU A 216 -14.43 22.82 5.59
N ARG A 217 -13.86 21.67 5.23
CA ARG A 217 -12.80 21.59 4.20
C ARG A 217 -13.31 22.03 2.84
N THR A 218 -14.49 21.55 2.43
CA THR A 218 -15.14 21.96 1.19
C THR A 218 -15.42 23.46 1.18
N TYR A 219 -15.89 24.04 2.30
CA TYR A 219 -16.12 25.48 2.40
C TYR A 219 -14.83 26.29 2.22
N VAL A 220 -13.77 25.97 2.98
CA VAL A 220 -12.49 26.68 2.90
C VAL A 220 -11.90 26.56 1.50
N MET A 221 -11.87 25.34 0.95
CA MET A 221 -11.35 25.06 -0.39
C MET A 221 -12.12 25.84 -1.46
N ALA A 222 -13.46 25.82 -1.45
CA ALA A 222 -14.27 26.54 -2.42
C ALA A 222 -14.05 28.06 -2.35
N LYS A 223 -13.91 28.63 -1.15
CA LYS A 223 -13.63 30.06 -0.96
C LYS A 223 -12.24 30.45 -1.45
N CYS A 224 -11.23 29.62 -1.20
CA CYS A 224 -9.87 29.87 -1.68
C CYS A 224 -9.74 29.71 -3.21
N LEU A 225 -10.47 28.77 -3.82
CA LEU A 225 -10.55 28.64 -5.27
C LEU A 225 -11.27 29.84 -5.92
N TRP A 226 -12.27 30.41 -5.24
CA TRP A 226 -12.99 31.60 -5.70
C TRP A 226 -12.13 32.88 -5.59
N ASP A 227 -11.40 33.05 -4.48
CA ASP A 227 -10.44 34.13 -4.30
C ASP A 227 -9.22 33.65 -3.50
N ARG A 228 -8.06 33.61 -4.16
CA ARG A 228 -6.80 33.14 -3.55
C ARG A 228 -6.28 34.00 -2.39
N ARG A 229 -6.83 35.21 -2.19
CA ARG A 229 -6.40 36.15 -1.13
C ARG A 229 -7.13 35.90 0.20
N GLN A 230 -8.04 34.93 0.24
CA GLN A 230 -8.78 34.58 1.45
C GLN A 230 -7.83 34.16 2.58
N ASN A 231 -8.20 34.46 3.82
CA ASN A 231 -7.48 33.99 5.00
C ASN A 231 -8.13 32.69 5.51
N PRO A 232 -7.46 31.53 5.43
CA PRO A 232 -8.03 30.25 5.86
C PRO A 232 -8.52 30.25 7.30
N GLN A 233 -7.80 30.91 8.21
CA GLN A 233 -8.17 30.95 9.62
C GLN A 233 -9.44 31.80 9.86
N ALA A 234 -9.65 32.84 9.06
CA ALA A 234 -10.89 33.60 9.09
C ALA A 234 -12.06 32.77 8.55
N LEU A 235 -11.86 32.04 7.45
CA LEU A 235 -12.87 31.13 6.90
C LEU A 235 -13.23 29.98 7.84
N ILE A 236 -12.24 29.41 8.54
CA ILE A 236 -12.47 28.39 9.56
C ILE A 236 -13.31 28.95 10.70
N ARG A 237 -13.00 30.16 11.20
CA ARG A 237 -13.81 30.82 12.23
C ARG A 237 -15.24 31.07 11.76
N GLU A 238 -15.41 31.71 10.61
CA GLU A 238 -16.72 32.00 10.01
C GLU A 238 -17.58 30.74 9.89
N PHE A 239 -17.03 29.68 9.29
CA PHE A 239 -17.76 28.42 9.13
C PHE A 239 -18.06 27.78 10.47
N THR A 240 -17.09 27.70 11.39
CA THR A 240 -17.28 27.01 12.66
C THR A 240 -18.31 27.72 13.53
N ASP A 241 -18.30 29.06 13.59
CA ASP A 241 -19.30 29.85 14.31
C ASP A 241 -20.72 29.60 13.75
N ALA A 242 -20.87 29.60 12.42
CA ALA A 242 -22.16 29.38 11.76
C ALA A 242 -22.66 27.92 11.83
N TYR A 243 -21.74 26.95 11.77
CA TYR A 243 -22.07 25.53 11.65
C TYR A 243 -22.13 24.80 12.98
N TYR A 244 -21.28 25.14 13.95
CA TYR A 244 -21.20 24.46 15.25
C TYR A 244 -21.76 25.27 16.42
N GLY A 245 -22.05 26.57 16.25
CA GLY A 245 -22.64 27.40 17.30
C GLY A 245 -21.77 27.44 18.56
N ALA A 246 -22.35 27.14 19.73
CA ALA A 246 -21.62 27.15 21.00
C ALA A 246 -20.45 26.15 21.08
N ALA A 247 -20.44 25.10 20.23
CA ALA A 247 -19.33 24.15 20.14
C ALA A 247 -18.12 24.68 19.35
N ALA A 248 -18.28 25.80 18.61
CA ALA A 248 -17.29 26.28 17.65
C ALA A 248 -15.88 26.52 18.23
N PRO A 249 -15.70 27.10 19.43
CA PRO A 249 -14.37 27.28 20.02
C PRO A 249 -13.62 25.96 20.19
N PHE A 250 -14.29 24.93 20.70
CA PHE A 250 -13.67 23.62 20.96
C PHE A 250 -13.30 22.88 19.67
N ILE A 251 -14.12 23.00 18.62
CA ILE A 251 -13.78 22.46 17.29
C ILE A 251 -12.53 23.14 16.71
N ARG A 252 -12.39 24.46 16.88
CA ARG A 252 -11.19 25.19 16.44
C ARG A 252 -9.97 24.84 17.26
N ASP A 253 -10.11 24.68 18.57
CA ASP A 253 -9.02 24.24 19.45
C ASP A 253 -8.56 22.83 19.06
N TYR A 254 -9.47 21.94 18.67
CA TYR A 254 -9.13 20.62 18.16
C TYR A 254 -8.35 20.69 16.85
N ILE A 255 -8.81 21.50 15.90
CA ILE A 255 -8.10 21.73 14.62
C ILE A 255 -6.69 22.30 14.89
N SER A 256 -6.58 23.25 15.82
CA SER A 256 -5.30 23.88 16.18
C SER A 256 -4.36 22.89 16.88
N LEU A 257 -4.89 22.05 17.76
CA LEU A 257 -4.15 20.98 18.44
C LEU A 257 -3.57 19.99 17.41
N LEU A 258 -4.38 19.52 16.46
CA LEU A 258 -3.91 18.62 15.41
C LEU A 258 -2.79 19.25 14.57
N HIS A 259 -2.96 20.48 14.06
CA HIS A 259 -1.91 21.10 13.24
C HIS A 259 -0.64 21.37 14.04
N ARG A 260 -0.76 21.86 15.28
CA ARG A 260 0.40 22.09 16.16
C ARG A 260 1.21 20.81 16.36
N VAL A 261 0.58 19.74 16.82
CA VAL A 261 1.29 18.50 17.15
C VAL A 261 1.78 17.78 15.89
N ILE A 262 0.94 17.67 14.86
CA ILE A 262 1.23 16.83 13.68
C ILE A 262 2.06 17.59 12.63
N CYS A 263 1.74 18.85 12.37
CA CYS A 263 2.35 19.61 11.26
C CYS A 263 3.55 20.45 11.73
N HIS A 264 3.57 20.93 12.97
CA HIS A 264 4.57 21.91 13.45
C HIS A 264 5.61 21.32 14.42
N GLU A 265 5.20 20.44 15.35
CA GLU A 265 6.09 19.89 16.38
C GLU A 265 6.82 18.62 15.95
N ARG A 266 6.43 18.02 14.82
CA ARG A 266 6.94 16.73 14.33
C ARG A 266 7.51 16.85 12.92
N ASP A 267 8.65 16.20 12.69
CA ASP A 267 9.23 16.04 11.35
C ASP A 267 8.61 14.80 10.65
N ILE A 268 7.36 14.93 10.21
CA ILE A 268 6.62 13.88 9.51
C ILE A 268 5.99 14.40 8.23
N HIS A 269 5.89 13.53 7.22
CA HIS A 269 5.26 13.84 5.95
C HIS A 269 4.26 12.75 5.59
N ILE A 270 3.08 13.16 5.13
CA ILE A 270 1.91 12.28 4.95
C ILE A 270 1.34 12.50 3.56
N GLY A 271 1.22 11.39 2.81
CA GLY A 271 0.54 11.31 1.52
C GLY A 271 -0.94 10.91 1.66
N CYS A 272 -1.65 10.80 0.52
CA CYS A 272 -3.07 10.43 0.47
C CYS A 272 -3.39 8.94 0.73
N PHE A 273 -2.43 8.15 1.23
CA PHE A 273 -2.61 6.72 1.55
C PHE A 273 -2.04 6.33 2.93
N ALA A 274 -1.90 7.28 3.84
CA ALA A 274 -1.18 7.06 5.10
C ALA A 274 -1.94 6.23 6.14
N SER A 275 -1.19 5.47 6.94
CA SER A 275 -1.70 4.75 8.11
C SER A 275 -1.92 5.70 9.31
N PRO A 276 -2.96 5.47 10.15
CA PRO A 276 -3.11 6.16 11.44
C PRO A 276 -1.85 6.15 12.31
N SER A 277 -1.16 5.01 12.36
CA SER A 277 0.01 4.81 13.22
C SER A 277 1.18 5.75 12.86
N ARG A 278 1.14 6.41 11.70
CA ARG A 278 2.20 7.31 11.27
C ARG A 278 2.13 8.68 11.97
N TYR A 279 0.94 9.13 12.38
CA TYR A 279 0.76 10.49 12.90
C TYR A 279 -0.36 10.68 13.94
N LEU A 280 -1.15 9.64 14.23
CA LEU A 280 -2.18 9.62 15.29
C LEU A 280 -1.86 8.54 16.32
N ASN A 281 -0.59 8.44 16.69
CA ASN A 281 -0.01 7.40 17.53
C ASN A 281 0.35 7.87 18.96
N GLU A 282 0.08 9.14 19.30
CA GLU A 282 0.35 9.71 20.62
C GLU A 282 -0.92 9.64 21.50
N PRO A 283 -0.89 8.88 22.62
CA PRO A 283 -2.05 8.78 23.51
C PRO A 283 -2.52 10.13 24.05
N GLU A 284 -1.60 11.06 24.33
CA GLU A 284 -1.89 12.41 24.82
C GLU A 284 -2.68 13.21 23.79
N LEU A 285 -2.26 13.16 22.51
CA LEU A 285 -2.97 13.84 21.42
C LEU A 285 -4.41 13.34 21.31
N ILE A 286 -4.62 12.02 21.36
CA ILE A 286 -5.97 11.43 21.29
C ILE A 286 -6.79 11.82 22.51
N ARG A 287 -6.23 11.69 23.72
CA ARG A 287 -6.89 12.06 24.97
C ARG A 287 -7.33 13.52 24.97
N ASP A 288 -6.45 14.43 24.62
CA ASP A 288 -6.73 15.86 24.69
C ASP A 288 -7.68 16.30 23.55
N SER A 289 -7.63 15.63 22.40
CA SER A 289 -8.65 15.77 21.35
C SER A 289 -10.04 15.32 21.85
N LEU A 290 -10.13 14.19 22.55
CA LEU A 290 -11.40 13.70 23.09
C LEU A 290 -12.00 14.66 24.12
N LYS A 291 -11.18 15.24 25.01
CA LYS A 291 -11.63 16.26 25.97
C LYS A 291 -12.27 17.47 25.27
N LEU A 292 -11.68 17.93 24.17
CA LEU A 292 -12.24 19.05 23.40
C LEU A 292 -13.60 18.68 22.80
N PHE A 293 -13.78 17.45 22.33
CA PHE A 293 -15.08 16.98 21.86
C PHE A 293 -16.10 16.78 22.98
N ASP A 294 -15.69 16.35 24.16
CA ASP A 294 -16.58 16.26 25.33
C ASP A 294 -17.12 17.66 25.71
N GLN A 295 -16.26 18.68 25.68
CA GLN A 295 -16.65 20.07 25.89
C GLN A 295 -17.56 20.60 24.77
N ALA A 296 -17.25 20.27 23.52
CA ALA A 296 -18.08 20.62 22.36
C ALA A 296 -19.49 20.06 22.48
N GLU A 297 -19.63 18.77 22.84
CA GLU A 297 -20.91 18.09 23.03
C GLU A 297 -21.71 18.72 24.17
N ALA A 298 -21.07 18.98 25.32
CA ALA A 298 -21.72 19.61 26.45
C ALA A 298 -22.27 21.01 26.10
N ALA A 299 -21.55 21.78 25.27
CA ALA A 299 -21.96 23.12 24.86
C ALA A 299 -23.21 23.15 23.98
N VAL A 300 -23.57 22.03 23.33
CA VAL A 300 -24.70 21.95 22.38
C VAL A 300 -25.72 20.87 22.72
N ALA A 301 -25.65 20.26 23.90
CA ALA A 301 -26.50 19.12 24.29
C ALA A 301 -28.01 19.40 24.19
N GLY A 302 -28.43 20.67 24.24
CA GLY A 302 -29.83 21.09 24.07
C GLY A 302 -30.28 21.32 22.62
N ASP A 303 -29.37 21.23 21.65
CA ASP A 303 -29.64 21.41 20.21
C ASP A 303 -29.29 20.14 19.44
N GLU A 304 -30.31 19.41 18.99
CA GLU A 304 -30.16 18.15 18.27
C GLU A 304 -29.34 18.31 16.96
N THR A 305 -29.53 19.43 16.26
CA THR A 305 -28.84 19.68 14.99
C THR A 305 -27.35 19.91 15.21
N LEU A 306 -27.00 20.75 16.18
CA LEU A 306 -25.61 21.02 16.53
C LEU A 306 -24.95 19.79 17.16
N SER A 307 -25.65 19.06 18.02
CA SER A 307 -25.18 17.80 18.61
C SER A 307 -24.80 16.79 17.54
N ARG A 308 -25.64 16.58 16.51
CA ARG A 308 -25.33 15.69 15.39
C ARG A 308 -24.11 16.16 14.59
N ARG A 309 -23.93 17.47 14.41
CA ARG A 309 -22.75 18.02 13.70
C ARG A 309 -21.47 17.74 14.48
N VAL A 310 -21.49 17.92 15.81
CA VAL A 310 -20.35 17.62 16.68
C VAL A 310 -20.05 16.12 16.68
N GLU A 311 -21.06 15.26 16.78
CA GLU A 311 -20.91 13.79 16.72
C GLU A 311 -20.25 13.35 15.40
N ASN A 312 -20.69 13.91 14.27
CA ASN A 312 -20.11 13.61 12.96
C ASN A 312 -18.63 14.04 12.86
N ALA A 313 -18.26 15.16 13.49
CA ALA A 313 -16.86 15.59 13.56
C ALA A 313 -16.03 14.66 14.47
N ARG A 314 -16.58 14.21 15.60
CA ARG A 314 -15.92 13.28 16.54
C ARG A 314 -15.70 11.90 15.94
N MET A 315 -16.52 11.48 14.98
CA MET A 315 -16.47 10.17 14.33
C MET A 315 -15.06 9.80 13.84
N GLY A 316 -14.25 10.76 13.39
CA GLY A 316 -12.88 10.50 12.98
C GLY A 316 -11.98 10.01 14.12
N LEU A 317 -12.14 10.55 15.34
CA LEU A 317 -11.42 10.07 16.52
C LEU A 317 -11.92 8.71 17.00
N MET A 318 -13.23 8.46 16.94
CA MET A 318 -13.79 7.13 17.22
C MET A 318 -13.20 6.09 16.26
N TYR A 319 -13.11 6.43 14.97
CA TYR A 319 -12.47 5.57 13.98
C TYR A 319 -11.01 5.28 14.32
N VAL A 320 -10.24 6.29 14.76
CA VAL A 320 -8.84 6.11 15.20
C VAL A 320 -8.74 5.18 16.41
N GLN A 321 -9.63 5.32 17.39
CA GLN A 321 -9.66 4.43 18.55
C GLN A 321 -10.03 2.99 18.15
N ILE A 322 -10.98 2.83 17.22
CA ILE A 322 -11.41 1.50 16.72
C ILE A 322 -10.31 0.82 15.91
N ILE A 323 -9.62 1.50 15.00
CA ILE A 323 -8.55 0.89 14.20
C ILE A 323 -7.31 0.59 15.06
N SER A 324 -7.00 1.44 16.04
CA SER A 324 -5.91 1.19 17.00
C SER A 324 -6.25 0.05 17.96
N GLY A 325 -7.46 0.04 18.52
CA GLY A 325 -7.96 -1.05 19.37
C GLY A 325 -8.32 -2.33 18.61
N GLY A 326 -8.48 -2.23 17.29
CA GLY A 326 -8.75 -3.34 16.37
C GLY A 326 -7.48 -4.06 15.89
N LYS A 327 -6.28 -3.57 16.23
CA LYS A 327 -5.06 -4.37 16.10
C LYS A 327 -5.13 -5.53 17.07
N LYS A 328 -4.97 -6.77 16.62
CA LYS A 328 -4.95 -7.93 17.54
C LYS A 328 -3.59 -8.01 18.25
N GLN A 329 -3.53 -7.47 19.46
CA GLN A 329 -2.38 -7.61 20.34
C GLN A 329 -2.60 -8.77 21.32
N TYR A 330 -1.52 -9.46 21.68
CA TYR A 330 -1.57 -10.63 22.55
C TYR A 330 -0.58 -10.49 23.70
N THR A 331 -0.97 -10.90 24.90
CA THR A 331 -0.01 -11.24 25.96
C THR A 331 0.41 -12.69 25.77
N TYR A 332 1.66 -13.00 26.10
CA TYR A 332 2.16 -14.36 26.13
C TYR A 332 2.49 -14.74 27.57
N ASP A 333 1.81 -15.75 28.10
CA ASP A 333 2.09 -16.31 29.41
C ASP A 333 1.98 -17.84 29.36
N SER A 334 2.96 -18.52 29.97
CA SER A 334 2.92 -19.96 30.22
C SER A 334 2.51 -20.81 29.00
N GLY A 335 3.09 -20.52 27.84
CA GLY A 335 2.82 -21.24 26.59
C GLY A 335 1.50 -20.87 25.90
N LYS A 336 0.88 -19.74 26.24
CA LYS A 336 -0.42 -19.31 25.68
C LYS A 336 -0.40 -17.84 25.28
N LEU A 337 -1.00 -17.55 24.12
CA LEU A 337 -1.31 -16.20 23.67
C LEU A 337 -2.74 -15.84 24.07
N SER A 338 -2.93 -14.78 24.83
CA SER A 338 -4.25 -14.26 25.20
C SER A 338 -4.45 -12.89 24.57
N GLN A 339 -5.60 -12.65 23.95
CA GLN A 339 -5.87 -11.37 23.31
C GLN A 339 -5.88 -10.26 24.36
N LYS A 340 -4.98 -9.29 24.21
CA LYS A 340 -4.76 -8.19 25.15
C LYS A 340 -5.79 -7.09 24.98
N ASN A 341 -6.14 -6.79 23.74
CA ASN A 341 -6.99 -5.66 23.38
C ASN A 341 -8.16 -6.10 22.51
N GLY A 342 -9.20 -5.27 22.50
CA GLY A 342 -10.33 -5.39 21.61
C GLY A 342 -10.98 -4.04 21.46
N VAL A 343 -11.86 -3.91 20.47
CA VAL A 343 -12.64 -2.69 20.32
C VAL A 343 -13.65 -2.62 21.47
N ASP A 344 -13.67 -1.51 22.21
CA ASP A 344 -14.67 -1.25 23.24
C ASP A 344 -16.09 -1.33 22.63
N PRO A 345 -16.98 -2.22 23.11
CA PRO A 345 -18.33 -2.36 22.59
C PRO A 345 -19.15 -1.06 22.61
N ALA A 346 -18.99 -0.22 23.64
CA ALA A 346 -19.73 1.04 23.76
C ALA A 346 -19.27 2.06 22.71
N LEU A 347 -17.95 2.16 22.50
CA LEU A 347 -17.37 2.96 21.43
C LEU A 347 -17.83 2.48 20.06
N LEU A 348 -17.85 1.15 19.84
CA LEU A 348 -18.29 0.57 18.57
C LEU A 348 -19.77 0.85 18.30
N GLU A 349 -20.62 0.71 19.31
CA GLU A 349 -22.06 1.02 19.19
C GLU A 349 -22.27 2.50 18.83
N ARG A 350 -21.60 3.41 19.53
CA ARG A 350 -21.64 4.85 19.24
C ARG A 350 -21.15 5.16 17.83
N PHE A 351 -20.03 4.58 17.41
CA PHE A 351 -19.50 4.75 16.05
C PHE A 351 -20.48 4.25 14.99
N VAL A 352 -21.09 3.08 15.18
CA VAL A 352 -22.08 2.52 14.25
C VAL A 352 -23.31 3.44 14.17
N ALA A 353 -23.76 3.99 15.28
CA ALA A 353 -24.86 4.96 15.31
C ALA A 353 -24.50 6.23 14.52
N ALA A 354 -23.31 6.81 14.74
CA ALA A 354 -22.82 7.98 14.03
C ALA A 354 -22.70 7.73 12.51
N VAL A 355 -22.09 6.61 12.11
CA VAL A 355 -21.95 6.19 10.71
C VAL A 355 -23.31 6.07 10.02
N ARG A 356 -24.30 5.44 10.67
CA ARG A 356 -25.66 5.32 10.13
C ARG A 356 -26.35 6.68 10.04
N GLY A 357 -26.23 7.52 11.07
CA GLY A 357 -26.81 8.87 11.11
C GLY A 357 -26.26 9.79 10.03
N ALA A 358 -24.96 9.73 9.76
CA ALA A 358 -24.28 10.47 8.70
C ALA A 358 -24.36 9.80 7.32
N LYS A 359 -25.00 8.62 7.22
CA LYS A 359 -25.10 7.81 5.99
C LYS A 359 -23.74 7.49 5.36
N VAL A 360 -22.72 7.29 6.19
CA VAL A 360 -21.37 6.93 5.74
C VAL A 360 -21.43 5.52 5.14
N ASN A 361 -20.93 5.37 3.92
CA ASN A 361 -20.91 4.09 3.21
C ASN A 361 -19.51 3.49 3.07
N LYS A 362 -18.45 4.28 3.28
CA LYS A 362 -17.05 3.84 3.15
C LYS A 362 -16.17 4.47 4.22
N VAL A 363 -15.24 3.67 4.72
CA VAL A 363 -14.12 4.10 5.57
C VAL A 363 -12.79 4.12 4.79
N ALA A 364 -12.73 3.48 3.62
CA ALA A 364 -11.58 3.47 2.72
C ALA A 364 -12.04 3.27 1.26
N ASN A 365 -11.14 3.49 0.30
CA ASN A 365 -11.38 3.18 -1.11
C ASN A 365 -11.45 1.66 -1.36
N GLY A 366 -12.16 1.28 -2.43
CA GLY A 366 -12.35 -0.11 -2.84
C GLY A 366 -13.42 -0.88 -2.03
N GLU A 367 -13.66 -2.13 -2.43
CA GLU A 367 -14.72 -2.97 -1.84
C GLU A 367 -14.48 -3.31 -0.36
N ARG A 368 -13.22 -3.53 0.03
CA ARG A 368 -12.85 -3.77 1.44
C ARG A 368 -13.12 -2.55 2.33
N GLY A 369 -13.16 -1.36 1.74
CA GLY A 369 -13.40 -0.11 2.45
C GLY A 369 -14.86 0.22 2.73
N ARG A 370 -15.83 -0.60 2.29
CA ARG A 370 -17.24 -0.44 2.68
C ARG A 370 -17.40 -0.62 4.20
N VAL A 371 -18.24 0.21 4.82
CA VAL A 371 -18.48 0.19 6.28
C VAL A 371 -18.83 -1.22 6.77
N GLU A 372 -19.72 -1.93 6.07
CA GLU A 372 -20.16 -3.26 6.51
C GLU A 372 -19.02 -4.29 6.47
N ASN A 373 -18.12 -4.17 5.49
CA ASN A 373 -16.96 -5.05 5.37
C ASN A 373 -15.92 -4.71 6.44
N PHE A 374 -15.71 -3.42 6.72
CA PHE A 374 -14.86 -2.96 7.81
C PHE A 374 -15.36 -3.47 9.17
N LEU A 375 -16.64 -3.29 9.49
CA LEU A 375 -17.22 -3.74 10.76
C LEU A 375 -17.11 -5.25 10.95
N LYS A 376 -17.30 -6.04 9.88
CA LYS A 376 -17.08 -7.50 9.89
C LYS A 376 -15.62 -7.90 10.08
N SER A 377 -14.68 -7.02 9.76
CA SER A 377 -13.23 -7.28 9.88
C SER A 377 -12.67 -6.98 11.27
N LEU A 378 -13.38 -6.19 12.08
CA LEU A 378 -12.95 -5.84 13.42
C LEU A 378 -12.85 -7.11 14.29
N PRO A 379 -11.79 -7.23 15.11
CA PRO A 379 -11.68 -8.38 15.99
C PRO A 379 -12.78 -8.33 17.04
N THR A 380 -13.54 -9.41 17.15
CA THR A 380 -14.35 -9.64 18.34
C THR A 380 -13.40 -9.92 19.51
N PRO A 381 -13.56 -9.27 20.67
CA PRO A 381 -12.81 -9.64 21.87
C PRO A 381 -12.97 -11.14 22.14
N SER A 382 -11.84 -11.85 22.23
CA SER A 382 -11.81 -13.28 22.51
C SER A 382 -11.13 -13.54 23.85
N THR A 383 -11.79 -14.30 24.71
CA THR A 383 -11.20 -14.85 25.94
C THR A 383 -10.49 -16.19 25.71
N LYS A 384 -10.52 -16.73 24.48
CA LYS A 384 -9.84 -17.99 24.13
C LYS A 384 -8.33 -17.77 24.21
N ALA A 385 -7.69 -18.37 25.20
CA ALA A 385 -6.25 -18.52 25.23
C ALA A 385 -5.81 -19.47 24.10
N ILE A 386 -4.83 -19.04 23.32
CA ILE A 386 -4.34 -19.74 22.13
C ILE A 386 -3.05 -20.48 22.50
N PRO A 387 -3.02 -21.82 22.47
CA PRO A 387 -1.82 -22.58 22.78
C PRO A 387 -0.68 -22.27 21.80
N VAL A 388 0.52 -22.12 22.35
CA VAL A 388 1.79 -22.06 21.64
C VAL A 388 2.53 -23.36 21.92
N ILE A 389 2.94 -24.05 20.86
CA ILE A 389 3.70 -25.29 20.94
C ILE A 389 5.16 -24.97 20.66
N THR A 390 6.01 -25.15 21.67
CA THR A 390 7.46 -24.96 21.54
C THR A 390 8.10 -26.27 21.08
N LEU A 391 8.81 -26.21 19.95
CA LEU A 391 9.74 -27.23 19.51
C LEU A 391 11.15 -26.81 19.92
N GLU A 392 11.92 -27.73 20.47
CA GLU A 392 13.23 -27.40 21.04
C GLU A 392 14.22 -28.56 20.91
N ASN A 393 15.45 -28.24 20.51
CA ASN A 393 16.62 -29.12 20.62
C ASN A 393 17.79 -28.32 21.23
N ASP A 394 19.01 -28.86 21.24
CA ASP A 394 20.17 -28.16 21.82
C ASP A 394 20.58 -26.86 21.08
N PHE A 395 20.07 -26.65 19.86
CA PHE A 395 20.51 -25.59 18.95
C PHE A 395 19.47 -24.49 18.76
N LEU A 396 18.20 -24.87 18.60
CA LEU A 396 17.10 -23.98 18.23
C LEU A 396 15.88 -24.21 19.13
N SER A 397 15.09 -23.15 19.29
CA SER A 397 13.73 -23.20 19.82
C SER A 397 12.79 -22.51 18.83
N LEU A 398 11.65 -23.12 18.50
CA LEU A 398 10.63 -22.57 17.61
C LEU A 398 9.26 -22.65 18.27
N ASP A 399 8.54 -21.53 18.29
CA ASP A 399 7.20 -21.45 18.84
C ASP A 399 6.16 -21.43 17.72
N VAL A 400 5.42 -22.53 17.63
CA VAL A 400 4.41 -22.79 16.61
C VAL A 400 3.03 -22.49 17.16
N VAL A 401 2.18 -21.83 16.37
CA VAL A 401 0.82 -21.46 16.78
C VAL A 401 -0.20 -22.08 15.82
N PRO A 402 -0.64 -23.34 16.06
CA PRO A 402 -1.58 -24.05 15.19
C PRO A 402 -2.86 -23.27 14.90
N ALA A 403 -3.42 -22.59 15.90
CA ALA A 403 -4.67 -21.84 15.76
C ALA A 403 -4.56 -20.54 14.95
N MET A 404 -3.35 -20.13 14.55
CA MET A 404 -3.11 -18.94 13.75
C MET A 404 -2.47 -19.35 12.41
N GLY A 405 -3.13 -20.19 11.61
CA GLY A 405 -2.59 -20.63 10.31
C GLY A 405 -1.38 -21.55 10.40
N GLY A 406 -1.17 -22.20 11.55
CA GLY A 406 0.00 -23.06 11.78
C GLY A 406 1.34 -22.34 11.69
N ARG A 407 1.38 -21.03 11.91
CA ARG A 407 2.59 -20.21 11.77
C ARG A 407 3.67 -20.58 12.78
N ILE A 408 4.93 -20.27 12.45
CA ILE A 408 5.98 -20.15 13.47
C ILE A 408 5.99 -18.69 13.89
N TRP A 409 5.60 -18.39 15.12
CA TRP A 409 5.49 -17.02 15.59
C TRP A 409 6.85 -16.43 15.97
N ARG A 410 7.65 -17.17 16.74
CA ARG A 410 8.99 -16.77 17.14
C ARG A 410 9.96 -17.95 17.12
N GLY A 411 11.24 -17.64 17.03
CA GLY A 411 12.29 -18.64 17.10
C GLY A 411 13.58 -18.04 17.64
N THR A 412 14.38 -18.86 18.31
CA THR A 412 15.62 -18.45 18.98
C THR A 412 16.74 -19.40 18.65
N GLU A 413 17.90 -18.84 18.28
CA GLU A 413 19.16 -19.56 18.23
C GLU A 413 19.77 -19.63 19.63
N LYS A 414 19.87 -20.83 20.22
CA LYS A 414 20.18 -20.97 21.66
C LYS A 414 21.56 -20.49 22.05
N LEU A 415 22.56 -20.69 21.19
CA LEU A 415 23.94 -20.31 21.51
C LEU A 415 24.11 -18.78 21.60
N THR A 416 23.43 -18.04 20.72
CA THR A 416 23.59 -16.59 20.61
C THR A 416 22.48 -15.82 21.32
N GLY A 417 21.34 -16.45 21.56
CA GLY A 417 20.11 -15.79 21.98
C GLY A 417 19.44 -14.97 20.86
N ASN A 418 19.98 -15.01 19.63
CA ASN A 418 19.47 -14.19 18.55
C ASN A 418 18.09 -14.69 18.07
N PRO A 419 17.13 -13.78 17.83
CA PRO A 419 15.89 -14.13 17.17
C PRO A 419 16.14 -14.71 15.77
N ILE A 420 15.33 -15.67 15.38
CA ILE A 420 15.28 -16.22 14.03
C ILE A 420 14.34 -15.39 13.17
N PHE A 421 13.13 -15.14 13.69
CA PHE A 421 12.08 -14.37 13.02
C PHE A 421 11.91 -13.02 13.70
N SER A 422 11.47 -12.03 12.92
CA SER A 422 11.00 -10.77 13.49
C SER A 422 9.77 -11.02 14.35
N VAL A 423 9.66 -10.30 15.47
CA VAL A 423 8.50 -10.29 16.35
C VAL A 423 8.13 -8.83 16.57
N TYR A 424 6.86 -8.49 16.40
CA TYR A 424 6.36 -7.12 16.58
C TYR A 424 5.56 -7.01 17.88
N GLY A 425 5.67 -5.84 18.51
CA GLY A 425 5.18 -5.59 19.86
C GLY A 425 6.08 -6.19 20.93
N SER A 426 5.71 -5.99 22.19
CA SER A 426 6.43 -6.46 23.37
C SER A 426 5.46 -7.06 24.38
N GLU A 427 5.97 -7.58 25.49
CA GLU A 427 5.13 -8.00 26.61
C GLU A 427 4.33 -6.83 27.20
N GLU A 428 4.95 -5.65 27.30
CA GLU A 428 4.33 -4.43 27.81
C GLU A 428 3.32 -3.83 26.84
N GLU A 429 3.61 -3.80 25.53
CA GLU A 429 2.75 -3.21 24.50
C GLU A 429 1.70 -4.21 23.98
N GLY A 430 1.98 -5.50 24.08
CA GLY A 430 1.22 -6.61 23.49
C GLY A 430 1.77 -6.99 22.11
N TYR A 431 1.94 -8.29 21.89
CA TYR A 431 2.50 -8.85 20.66
C TYR A 431 1.52 -8.83 19.50
N GLU A 432 1.95 -8.41 18.32
CA GLU A 432 1.18 -8.48 17.07
C GLU A 432 1.44 -9.84 16.38
N ALA A 433 0.95 -10.94 16.96
CA ALA A 433 1.27 -12.31 16.56
C ALA A 433 0.86 -12.69 15.10
N PHE A 434 0.02 -11.87 14.47
CA PHE A 434 -0.39 -12.02 13.07
C PHE A 434 0.52 -11.33 12.05
N GLU A 435 1.50 -10.55 12.50
CA GLU A 435 2.20 -9.58 11.65
C GLU A 435 3.62 -10.00 11.24
N ALA A 436 4.18 -11.04 11.86
CA ALA A 436 5.53 -11.55 11.56
C ALA A 436 5.64 -13.07 11.76
N GLY A 437 6.86 -13.60 11.72
CA GLY A 437 7.13 -15.03 11.82
C GLY A 437 7.30 -15.74 10.47
N TYR A 438 7.05 -17.04 10.46
CA TYR A 438 6.95 -17.86 9.25
C TYR A 438 5.48 -18.14 8.94
N GLU A 439 5.04 -17.69 7.77
CA GLU A 439 3.66 -17.86 7.26
C GLU A 439 3.68 -18.58 5.91
N GLU A 440 2.59 -19.26 5.56
CA GLU A 440 2.36 -19.70 4.18
C GLU A 440 0.88 -19.61 3.83
N TYR A 441 0.58 -19.46 2.54
CA TYR A 441 -0.77 -19.26 2.02
C TYR A 441 -1.05 -20.26 0.91
N GLY A 442 -2.21 -20.93 0.94
CA GLY A 442 -2.68 -21.85 -0.10
C GLY A 442 -3.21 -21.16 -1.36
N SER A 443 -2.70 -19.96 -1.68
CA SER A 443 -3.02 -19.20 -2.88
C SER A 443 -1.93 -18.16 -3.18
N ASN A 444 -1.98 -17.53 -4.36
CA ASN A 444 -1.07 -16.43 -4.72
C ASN A 444 -1.27 -15.16 -3.88
N ASP A 445 -2.48 -14.96 -3.34
CA ASP A 445 -2.82 -13.74 -2.63
C ASP A 445 -2.06 -13.62 -1.31
N TYR A 446 -1.54 -12.43 -1.04
CA TYR A 446 -0.95 -12.10 0.26
C TYR A 446 -1.99 -12.31 1.37
N ARG A 447 -1.63 -13.10 2.39
CA ARG A 447 -2.54 -13.52 3.47
C ARG A 447 -3.82 -14.19 2.94
N GLY A 448 -3.67 -14.99 1.90
CA GLY A 448 -4.75 -15.78 1.30
C GLY A 448 -5.23 -16.94 2.18
N ILE A 449 -5.94 -17.89 1.58
CA ILE A 449 -6.46 -19.07 2.31
C ILE A 449 -5.33 -19.86 2.98
N GLY A 450 -5.56 -20.41 4.17
CA GLY A 450 -4.55 -21.09 4.99
C GLY A 450 -3.78 -20.18 5.96
N TRP A 451 -3.83 -18.86 5.79
CA TRP A 451 -3.07 -17.93 6.63
C TRP A 451 -3.59 -17.81 8.08
N ASN A 452 -4.90 -17.97 8.31
CA ASN A 452 -5.54 -17.68 9.60
C ASN A 452 -6.43 -18.83 10.12
N GLU A 453 -6.57 -19.90 9.34
CA GLU A 453 -7.31 -21.09 9.71
C GLU A 453 -6.66 -21.80 10.92
N GLU A 454 -7.48 -22.46 11.74
CA GLU A 454 -6.98 -23.29 12.85
C GLU A 454 -6.51 -24.64 12.30
N TYR A 455 -5.23 -24.93 12.47
CA TYR A 455 -4.63 -26.22 12.09
C TYR A 455 -4.80 -27.22 13.22
N ALA A 456 -5.32 -28.40 12.90
CA ALA A 456 -5.34 -29.53 13.81
C ALA A 456 -3.94 -30.15 13.89
N VAL A 457 -3.44 -30.37 15.11
CA VAL A 457 -2.19 -31.09 15.34
C VAL A 457 -2.43 -32.59 15.10
N LEU A 458 -1.68 -33.17 14.18
CA LEU A 458 -1.77 -34.59 13.82
C LEU A 458 -0.71 -35.43 14.54
N GLU A 459 0.49 -34.87 14.69
CA GLU A 459 1.64 -35.50 15.34
C GLU A 459 2.47 -34.42 16.02
N GLN A 460 3.03 -34.71 17.20
CA GLN A 460 3.91 -33.80 17.92
C GLN A 460 4.98 -34.58 18.70
N SER A 461 6.21 -34.08 18.67
CA SER A 461 7.31 -34.46 19.55
C SER A 461 7.98 -33.20 20.11
N ALA A 462 9.06 -33.36 20.89
CA ALA A 462 9.85 -32.22 21.35
C ALA A 462 10.52 -31.45 20.19
N THR A 463 10.77 -32.10 19.05
CA THR A 463 11.55 -31.51 17.94
C THR A 463 10.77 -31.41 16.63
N ALA A 464 9.54 -31.93 16.56
CA ALA A 464 8.74 -31.88 15.34
C ALA A 464 7.24 -31.75 15.62
N ILE A 465 6.52 -31.15 14.66
CA ILE A 465 5.06 -31.10 14.64
C ILE A 465 4.55 -31.28 13.22
N THR A 466 3.51 -32.10 13.06
CA THR A 466 2.73 -32.21 11.82
C THR A 466 1.32 -31.71 12.11
N MET A 467 0.81 -30.81 11.28
CA MET A 467 -0.50 -30.19 11.46
C MET A 467 -1.21 -30.01 10.12
N ALA A 468 -2.54 -29.98 10.13
CA ALA A 468 -3.33 -29.80 8.91
C ALA A 468 -4.58 -28.93 9.11
N ALA A 469 -4.94 -28.17 8.08
CA ALA A 469 -6.18 -27.40 8.02
C ALA A 469 -6.97 -27.71 6.74
N LYS A 470 -8.30 -27.83 6.88
CA LYS A 470 -9.21 -27.91 5.74
C LYS A 470 -9.57 -26.51 5.27
N LEU A 471 -9.12 -26.16 4.07
CA LEU A 471 -9.32 -24.84 3.49
C LEU A 471 -10.73 -24.69 2.90
N ARG A 472 -11.19 -23.44 2.80
CA ARG A 472 -12.47 -23.12 2.14
C ARG A 472 -12.51 -23.51 0.65
N SER A 473 -11.34 -23.69 0.03
CA SER A 473 -11.21 -24.20 -1.35
C SER A 473 -11.56 -25.68 -1.49
N GLY A 474 -11.70 -26.41 -0.37
CA GLY A 474 -11.88 -27.86 -0.34
C GLY A 474 -10.56 -28.64 -0.21
N LEU A 475 -9.41 -27.97 -0.34
CA LEU A 475 -8.10 -28.57 -0.16
C LEU A 475 -7.74 -28.74 1.33
N THR A 476 -6.89 -29.71 1.62
CA THR A 476 -6.24 -29.87 2.92
C THR A 476 -4.81 -29.37 2.84
N PHE A 477 -4.46 -28.40 3.67
CA PHE A 477 -3.11 -27.90 3.81
C PHE A 477 -2.44 -28.61 4.98
N THR A 478 -1.41 -29.42 4.71
CA THR A 478 -0.58 -30.08 5.73
C THR A 478 0.78 -29.39 5.82
N ARG A 479 1.26 -29.14 7.04
CA ARG A 479 2.59 -28.61 7.32
C ARG A 479 3.28 -29.47 8.36
N ARG A 480 4.52 -29.87 8.08
CA ARG A 480 5.45 -30.47 9.02
C ARG A 480 6.60 -29.52 9.28
N ILE A 481 6.89 -29.25 10.55
CA ILE A 481 8.05 -28.46 11.00
C ILE A 481 8.91 -29.39 11.85
N GLU A 482 10.21 -29.45 11.57
CA GLU A 482 11.15 -30.30 12.29
C GLU A 482 12.47 -29.56 12.56
N LEU A 483 12.98 -29.67 13.79
CA LEU A 483 14.34 -29.26 14.14
C LEU A 483 15.30 -30.38 13.78
N LEU A 484 16.32 -30.07 12.98
CA LEU A 484 17.27 -31.07 12.53
C LEU A 484 18.25 -31.42 13.66
N PRO A 485 18.55 -32.71 13.89
CA PRO A 485 19.46 -33.11 14.95
C PRO A 485 20.88 -32.60 14.68
N GLN A 486 21.57 -32.18 15.74
CA GLN A 486 22.99 -31.77 15.71
C GLN A 486 23.31 -30.60 14.77
N ARG A 487 22.32 -29.77 14.42
CA ARG A 487 22.47 -28.65 13.48
C ARG A 487 21.67 -27.43 13.94
N TYR A 488 22.19 -26.24 13.65
CA TYR A 488 21.41 -24.99 13.69
C TYR A 488 20.48 -24.92 12.47
N ALA A 489 19.60 -25.90 12.32
CA ALA A 489 18.75 -26.01 11.16
C ALA A 489 17.36 -26.54 11.49
N PHE A 490 16.39 -26.08 10.73
CA PHE A 490 15.03 -26.59 10.75
C PHE A 490 14.53 -26.82 9.33
N ARG A 491 13.61 -27.77 9.18
CA ARG A 491 12.96 -28.07 7.91
C ARG A 491 11.46 -27.88 8.03
N ILE A 492 10.87 -27.35 6.97
CA ILE A 492 9.44 -27.19 6.82
C ILE A 492 9.04 -27.88 5.52
N THR A 493 8.12 -28.83 5.61
CA THR A 493 7.52 -29.50 4.46
C THR A 493 6.04 -29.23 4.45
N SER A 494 5.55 -28.66 3.35
CA SER A 494 4.19 -28.19 3.21
C SER A 494 3.57 -28.75 1.96
N THR A 495 2.34 -29.26 2.08
CA THR A 495 1.60 -29.86 0.97
C THR A 495 0.15 -29.39 0.95
N LEU A 496 -0.38 -29.22 -0.26
CA LEU A 496 -1.82 -29.11 -0.50
C LEU A 496 -2.31 -30.43 -1.11
N ALA A 497 -3.33 -31.04 -0.51
CA ALA A 497 -3.92 -32.28 -0.98
C ALA A 497 -5.43 -32.16 -1.18
N GLY A 498 -5.98 -32.95 -2.11
CA GLY A 498 -7.39 -32.94 -2.50
C GLY A 498 -7.59 -32.57 -3.97
N ALA A 499 -8.83 -32.65 -4.46
CA ALA A 499 -9.18 -32.26 -5.82
C ALA A 499 -9.54 -30.75 -5.82
N PRO A 500 -8.66 -29.85 -6.29
CA PRO A 500 -9.00 -28.45 -6.31
C PRO A 500 -10.10 -28.20 -7.35
N SER A 501 -11.02 -27.29 -7.05
CA SER A 501 -12.03 -26.84 -8.04
C SER A 501 -11.43 -26.02 -9.20
N LYS A 502 -10.16 -25.60 -9.06
CA LYS A 502 -9.34 -24.80 -9.99
C LYS A 502 -7.86 -25.22 -9.86
N GLN A 503 -6.93 -24.39 -10.30
CA GLN A 503 -5.50 -24.55 -10.02
C GLN A 503 -5.17 -24.41 -8.52
N ALA A 504 -4.19 -25.17 -8.04
CA ALA A 504 -3.62 -25.08 -6.71
C ALA A 504 -2.17 -24.58 -6.76
N ILE A 505 -1.87 -23.58 -5.95
CA ILE A 505 -0.54 -23.01 -5.75
C ILE A 505 -0.46 -22.53 -4.31
N PHE A 506 0.72 -22.60 -3.70
CA PHE A 506 0.93 -21.98 -2.39
C PHE A 506 2.22 -21.15 -2.35
N ARG A 507 2.26 -20.22 -1.41
CA ARG A 507 3.29 -19.22 -1.24
C ARG A 507 3.86 -19.31 0.17
N THR A 508 5.18 -19.37 0.31
CA THR A 508 5.89 -19.22 1.59
C THR A 508 6.18 -17.74 1.85
N HIS A 509 6.03 -17.29 3.09
CA HIS A 509 6.26 -15.90 3.50
C HIS A 509 6.95 -15.86 4.87
N PRO A 510 8.27 -16.13 4.93
CA PRO A 510 9.07 -15.95 6.13
C PRO A 510 9.43 -14.48 6.35
N THR A 511 9.44 -14.04 7.61
CA THR A 511 9.94 -12.72 8.04
C THR A 511 11.10 -12.91 9.00
N PHE A 512 12.31 -13.01 8.45
CA PHE A 512 13.52 -13.21 9.25
C PHE A 512 13.92 -11.94 10.00
N TYR A 513 14.56 -12.12 11.15
CA TYR A 513 15.11 -11.02 11.94
C TYR A 513 16.41 -10.51 11.30
N ALA A 514 16.45 -9.21 11.00
CA ALA A 514 17.61 -8.52 10.41
C ALA A 514 17.76 -7.14 11.08
N PRO A 515 18.61 -6.99 12.12
CA PRO A 515 18.66 -5.77 12.95
C PRO A 515 19.07 -4.51 12.16
N GLU A 516 19.94 -4.65 11.17
CA GLU A 516 20.29 -3.58 10.24
C GLU A 516 20.11 -4.08 8.81
N VAL A 517 18.84 -4.11 8.35
CA VAL A 517 18.51 -4.75 7.08
C VAL A 517 19.36 -4.19 5.95
N THR A 518 19.64 -2.88 5.89
CA THR A 518 20.43 -2.24 4.81
C THR A 518 21.86 -2.77 4.62
N ARG A 519 22.39 -3.54 5.58
CA ARG A 519 23.72 -4.15 5.51
C ARG A 519 23.71 -5.62 5.11
N VAL A 520 22.54 -6.23 5.09
CA VAL A 520 22.37 -7.63 4.71
C VAL A 520 22.63 -7.76 3.19
N SER A 521 23.09 -8.92 2.73
CA SER A 521 23.14 -9.23 1.30
C SER A 521 22.41 -10.53 0.99
N LEU A 522 21.86 -10.63 -0.23
CA LEU A 522 21.25 -11.86 -0.75
C LEU A 522 22.25 -12.55 -1.67
N ARG A 523 22.46 -13.85 -1.48
CA ARG A 523 23.31 -14.67 -2.36
C ARG A 523 22.49 -15.78 -3.00
N LEU A 524 22.62 -15.95 -4.32
CA LEU A 524 21.95 -16.99 -5.08
C LEU A 524 22.98 -18.00 -5.58
N ARG A 525 22.75 -19.30 -5.32
CA ARG A 525 23.56 -20.36 -5.92
C ARG A 525 23.23 -20.48 -7.40
N ARG A 526 24.24 -20.60 -8.24
CA ARG A 526 24.14 -20.77 -9.69
C ARG A 526 24.30 -22.25 -10.08
N PRO A 527 23.84 -22.65 -11.29
CA PRO A 527 23.97 -24.03 -11.77
C PRO A 527 25.42 -24.55 -11.84
N ASP A 528 26.40 -23.64 -12.00
CA ASP A 528 27.84 -23.95 -11.98
C ASP A 528 28.43 -24.05 -10.56
N ASN A 529 27.59 -24.02 -9.53
CA ASN A 529 27.93 -23.97 -8.11
C ASN A 529 28.59 -22.67 -7.61
N SER A 530 28.71 -21.64 -8.46
CA SER A 530 29.11 -20.30 -8.01
C SER A 530 27.97 -19.62 -7.25
N TRP A 531 28.29 -18.55 -6.51
CA TRP A 531 27.31 -17.73 -5.81
C TRP A 531 27.30 -16.31 -6.36
N LYS A 532 26.13 -15.82 -6.77
CA LYS A 532 25.95 -14.41 -7.15
C LYS A 532 25.42 -13.62 -5.96
N GLU A 533 26.14 -12.57 -5.58
CA GLU A 533 25.72 -11.63 -4.55
C GLU A 533 24.89 -10.48 -5.12
N TYR A 534 23.84 -10.12 -4.39
CA TYR A 534 23.04 -8.93 -4.57
C TYR A 534 23.17 -8.08 -3.31
N LYS A 535 23.77 -6.90 -3.48
CA LYS A 535 23.72 -5.84 -2.48
C LYS A 535 22.43 -5.09 -2.68
N ILE A 536 21.70 -4.87 -1.60
CA ILE A 536 20.39 -4.29 -1.68
C ILE A 536 20.50 -2.78 -1.44
N PRO A 537 19.96 -1.93 -2.31
CA PRO A 537 20.12 -0.49 -2.19
C PRO A 537 19.48 0.07 -0.91
N ASP A 538 19.92 1.25 -0.50
CA ASP A 538 19.43 1.93 0.72
C ASP A 538 18.07 2.64 0.54
N ASP A 539 17.32 2.35 -0.55
CA ASP A 539 16.07 3.02 -0.86
C ASP A 539 14.82 2.20 -0.46
N GLY A 540 14.03 2.77 0.46
CA GLY A 540 12.63 2.43 0.77
C GLY A 540 12.24 0.94 0.80
N THR A 541 11.92 0.39 -0.38
CA THR A 541 11.50 -0.99 -0.58
C THR A 541 12.00 -1.48 -1.93
N THR A 542 12.70 -2.61 -1.96
CA THR A 542 13.20 -3.25 -3.18
C THR A 542 12.55 -4.62 -3.34
N GLU A 543 12.18 -4.96 -4.58
CA GLU A 543 11.63 -6.27 -4.93
C GLU A 543 12.51 -6.94 -5.99
N LEU A 544 12.85 -8.20 -5.77
CA LEU A 544 13.56 -9.04 -6.74
C LEU A 544 12.69 -10.25 -7.05
N TRP A 545 12.20 -10.32 -8.28
CA TRP A 545 11.44 -11.47 -8.80
C TRP A 545 12.38 -12.34 -9.64
N LEU A 546 12.46 -13.64 -9.33
CA LEU A 546 13.33 -14.60 -10.02
C LEU A 546 12.48 -15.73 -10.59
N ARG A 547 12.57 -15.96 -11.90
CA ARG A 547 11.81 -16.98 -12.64
C ARG A 547 12.70 -17.69 -13.65
N GLY A 548 12.37 -18.94 -13.98
CA GLY A 548 13.13 -19.72 -14.95
C GLY A 548 14.63 -19.77 -14.61
N ASP A 549 15.49 -19.42 -15.56
CA ASP A 549 16.96 -19.46 -15.42
C ASP A 549 17.52 -18.45 -14.41
N GLU A 550 16.71 -17.50 -13.94
CA GLU A 550 17.12 -16.56 -12.90
C GLU A 550 17.04 -17.14 -11.49
N MET A 551 16.28 -18.24 -11.31
CA MET A 551 16.10 -18.88 -10.00
C MET A 551 17.41 -19.42 -9.44
N PRO A 552 17.56 -19.46 -8.10
CA PRO A 552 18.69 -20.13 -7.49
C PRO A 552 18.66 -21.63 -7.81
N ALA A 553 19.84 -22.23 -7.97
CA ALA A 553 20.01 -23.67 -8.17
C ALA A 553 19.78 -24.45 -6.86
N GLY A 554 18.56 -24.38 -6.33
CA GLY A 554 18.10 -25.04 -5.12
C GLY A 554 18.59 -24.42 -3.81
N GLN A 555 19.39 -23.35 -3.87
CA GLN A 555 19.90 -22.65 -2.69
C GLN A 555 20.05 -21.14 -2.86
N TRP A 556 19.68 -20.42 -1.81
CA TRP A 556 19.97 -19.00 -1.62
C TRP A 556 20.26 -18.72 -0.16
N ALA A 557 20.95 -17.62 0.13
CA ALA A 557 21.37 -17.26 1.47
C ALA A 557 21.17 -15.77 1.75
N ILE A 558 20.78 -15.47 2.99
CA ILE A 558 20.77 -14.12 3.55
C ILE A 558 22.02 -14.00 4.43
N VAL A 559 22.92 -13.07 4.09
CA VAL A 559 24.15 -12.83 4.83
C VAL A 559 23.98 -11.61 5.71
N ASP A 560 24.07 -11.80 7.03
CA ASP A 560 23.91 -10.72 7.99
C ASP A 560 25.25 -10.45 8.70
N PRO A 561 25.93 -9.33 8.37
CA PRO A 561 27.20 -8.98 8.98
C PRO A 561 27.06 -8.46 10.43
N VAL A 562 25.86 -8.05 10.87
CA VAL A 562 25.61 -7.62 12.25
C VAL A 562 25.47 -8.84 13.15
N LEU A 563 24.70 -9.82 12.71
CA LEU A 563 24.54 -11.09 13.42
C LEU A 563 25.71 -12.05 13.22
N LYS A 564 26.65 -11.73 12.31
CA LYS A 564 27.80 -12.56 11.93
C LYS A 564 27.41 -13.98 11.53
N ARG A 565 26.33 -14.10 10.75
CA ARG A 565 25.80 -15.38 10.28
C ARG A 565 25.21 -15.26 8.88
N ALA A 566 25.12 -16.41 8.21
CA ALA A 566 24.31 -16.58 7.01
C ALA A 566 23.15 -17.53 7.31
N LEU A 567 21.96 -17.19 6.84
CA LEU A 567 20.82 -18.08 6.77
C LEU A 567 20.75 -18.67 5.36
N VAL A 568 21.08 -19.95 5.22
CA VAL A 568 21.00 -20.69 3.96
C VAL A 568 19.67 -21.41 3.89
N ASN A 569 18.92 -21.19 2.83
CA ASN A 569 17.72 -21.97 2.52
C ASN A 569 18.00 -22.90 1.34
N THR A 570 17.66 -24.19 1.52
CA THR A 570 17.77 -25.26 0.52
C THR A 570 16.40 -25.81 0.20
N PHE A 571 16.10 -26.00 -1.09
CA PHE A 571 14.81 -26.45 -1.60
C PHE A 571 14.98 -27.24 -2.92
N ASP A 572 13.96 -28.03 -3.30
CA ASP A 572 13.91 -28.69 -4.61
C ASP A 572 13.42 -27.70 -5.68
N VAL A 573 14.23 -27.49 -6.72
CA VAL A 573 13.90 -26.61 -7.84
C VAL A 573 12.66 -27.07 -8.61
N ASN A 574 12.30 -28.35 -8.53
CA ASN A 574 11.10 -28.90 -9.18
C ASN A 574 9.81 -28.58 -8.40
N GLU A 575 9.93 -28.22 -7.12
CA GLU A 575 8.79 -27.85 -6.28
C GLU A 575 8.44 -26.35 -6.39
N VAL A 576 9.39 -25.51 -6.82
CA VAL A 576 9.31 -24.05 -6.78
C VAL A 576 9.25 -23.45 -8.20
N SER A 577 8.30 -22.54 -8.43
CA SER A 577 8.15 -21.85 -9.73
C SER A 577 8.63 -20.40 -9.72
N ILE A 578 8.66 -19.77 -8.54
CA ILE A 578 9.10 -18.38 -8.36
C ILE A 578 9.89 -18.30 -7.06
N CYS A 579 11.05 -17.66 -7.10
CA CYS A 579 11.72 -17.12 -5.92
C CYS A 579 11.58 -15.60 -5.93
N TYR A 580 11.32 -15.01 -4.77
CA TYR A 580 11.13 -13.57 -4.61
C TYR A 580 11.85 -13.11 -3.36
N ALA A 581 12.56 -11.98 -3.45
CA ALA A 581 13.10 -11.33 -2.28
C ALA A 581 12.48 -9.94 -2.14
N ASN A 582 11.84 -9.68 -1.00
CA ASN A 582 11.43 -8.34 -0.60
C ASN A 582 12.39 -7.78 0.43
N TRP A 583 12.84 -6.56 0.19
CA TRP A 583 13.60 -5.78 1.15
C TRP A 583 12.83 -4.54 1.55
N ASN A 584 12.72 -4.29 2.85
CA ASN A 584 12.05 -3.11 3.35
C ASN A 584 12.82 -2.51 4.52
N LYS A 585 13.40 -1.32 4.30
CA LYS A 585 14.16 -0.58 5.30
C LYS A 585 13.31 -0.16 6.49
N SER A 586 12.09 0.32 6.24
CA SER A 586 11.21 0.81 7.30
C SER A 586 10.72 -0.29 8.26
N LEU A 587 10.67 -1.53 7.78
CA LEU A 587 10.26 -2.70 8.55
C LEU A 587 11.45 -3.54 9.02
N ASN A 588 12.70 -3.13 8.74
CA ASN A 588 13.91 -3.94 8.96
C ASN A 588 13.76 -5.40 8.49
N ARG A 589 13.27 -5.55 7.26
CA ARG A 589 12.76 -6.82 6.75
C ARG A 589 13.46 -7.29 5.49
N CYS A 590 13.92 -8.53 5.48
CA CYS A 590 14.28 -9.29 4.28
C CYS A 590 13.45 -10.57 4.20
N ASN A 591 12.54 -10.65 3.21
CA ASN A 591 11.64 -11.78 3.05
C ASN A 591 11.99 -12.57 1.77
N PRO A 592 12.62 -13.75 1.91
CA PRO A 592 12.82 -14.69 0.82
C PRO A 592 11.58 -15.59 0.69
N GLU A 593 10.75 -15.31 -0.30
CA GLU A 593 9.49 -16.00 -0.53
C GLU A 593 9.56 -16.92 -1.75
N GLN A 594 8.79 -18.00 -1.72
CA GLN A 594 8.70 -18.93 -2.83
C GLN A 594 7.25 -19.22 -3.16
N TRP A 595 6.98 -19.45 -4.44
CA TRP A 595 5.73 -20.02 -4.91
C TRP A 595 5.98 -21.44 -5.38
N SER A 596 5.04 -22.32 -5.04
CA SER A 596 5.10 -23.70 -5.52
C SER A 596 4.87 -23.75 -7.03
N ARG A 597 5.13 -24.90 -7.65
CA ARG A 597 4.54 -25.19 -8.96
C ARG A 597 3.02 -25.07 -8.89
N THR A 598 2.41 -24.58 -9.96
CA THR A 598 0.96 -24.64 -10.13
C THR A 598 0.58 -26.07 -10.48
N VAL A 599 -0.41 -26.61 -9.80
CA VAL A 599 -0.95 -27.94 -10.07
C VAL A 599 -2.40 -27.80 -10.55
N ASP A 600 -2.72 -28.42 -11.69
CA ASP A 600 -4.06 -28.42 -12.26
C ASP A 600 -4.98 -29.45 -11.58
N ALA A 601 -6.29 -29.28 -11.73
CA ALA A 601 -7.30 -30.13 -11.11
C ALA A 601 -7.24 -31.62 -11.54
N SER A 602 -6.50 -31.94 -12.60
CA SER A 602 -6.30 -33.31 -13.09
C SER A 602 -5.21 -34.08 -12.35
N GLU A 603 -4.34 -33.42 -11.60
CA GLU A 603 -3.28 -34.09 -10.83
C GLU A 603 -3.82 -34.57 -9.46
N THR A 604 -3.49 -35.80 -9.07
CA THR A 604 -3.96 -36.43 -7.83
C THR A 604 -3.20 -35.94 -6.59
N SER A 605 -2.00 -35.40 -6.78
CA SER A 605 -1.16 -34.81 -5.73
C SER A 605 -1.02 -33.32 -5.95
N GLY A 606 -1.46 -32.49 -5.00
CA GLY A 606 -1.27 -31.04 -5.10
C GLY A 606 0.18 -30.61 -4.86
N PRO A 607 0.44 -29.30 -4.87
CA PRO A 607 1.80 -28.79 -4.74
C PRO A 607 2.42 -29.11 -3.38
N SER A 608 3.74 -29.33 -3.40
CA SER A 608 4.61 -29.53 -2.24
C SER A 608 5.76 -28.53 -2.31
N ILE A 609 6.22 -28.05 -1.15
CA ILE A 609 7.53 -27.38 -1.00
C ILE A 609 8.15 -27.90 0.29
N THR A 610 9.41 -28.31 0.19
CA THR A 610 10.28 -28.55 1.33
C THR A 610 11.40 -27.52 1.38
N ASN A 611 11.45 -26.77 2.48
CA ASN A 611 12.49 -25.81 2.78
C ASN A 611 13.31 -26.27 3.97
N THR A 612 14.62 -26.34 3.81
CA THR A 612 15.56 -26.50 4.93
C THR A 612 16.31 -25.19 5.14
N TYR A 613 16.19 -24.62 6.33
CA TYR A 613 16.87 -23.39 6.73
C TYR A 613 18.00 -23.75 7.70
N GLU A 614 19.21 -23.31 7.40
CA GLU A 614 20.41 -23.55 8.21
C GLU A 614 21.15 -22.24 8.50
N PHE A 615 21.49 -22.03 9.77
CA PHE A 615 22.32 -20.91 10.20
C PHE A 615 23.78 -21.34 10.20
N LEU A 616 24.59 -20.61 9.43
CA LEU A 616 26.03 -20.81 9.34
C LEU A 616 26.73 -19.62 10.00
N PRO A 617 27.69 -19.83 10.92
CA PRO A 617 28.47 -18.75 11.48
C PRO A 617 29.44 -18.15 10.45
N GLU A 618 29.88 -16.92 10.70
CA GLU A 618 30.92 -16.27 9.92
C GLU A 618 32.16 -17.17 9.76
N GLY A 619 32.67 -17.27 8.53
CA GLY A 619 33.80 -18.14 8.18
C GLY A 619 33.43 -19.60 7.85
N LYS A 620 32.14 -19.98 7.92
CA LYS A 620 31.63 -21.29 7.48
C LYS A 620 30.70 -21.20 6.27
N TYR A 621 30.74 -20.08 5.55
CA TYR A 621 29.91 -19.86 4.38
C TYR A 621 30.35 -20.74 3.20
N PRO A 622 29.43 -21.22 2.37
CA PRO A 622 29.71 -22.15 1.27
C PRO A 622 30.26 -21.49 -0.01
N TRP A 623 30.76 -20.23 0.06
CA TRP A 623 31.21 -19.44 -1.11
C TRP A 623 32.60 -18.83 -0.92
#